data_AF-A0A060XLN8-F1
#
_entry.id   AF-A0A060XLN8-F1
#
_cell.length_a   1.000
_cell.length_b   1.000
_cell.length_c   1.000
_cell.angle_alpha   90.00
_cell.angle_beta   90.00
_cell.angle_gamma   90.00
#
_symmetry.space_group_name_H-M   'P 1'
#
loop_
_entity.id
_entity.type
_entity.pdbx_description
1 polymer ?
#
loop_
_entity_poly.entity_id
_entity_poly.type
_entity_poly.pdbx_seq_one_letter_code
_entity_poly.pdbx_strand_id
1 'polypeptide(L)'
;MPLTALSFCPSLSTNLGRYPKLCCRYKESNGAGDDIFHKFSAYIKNPNPGLNDMLEKKFLRSLMKLDQYLLTPLPHELDQNPDARQYSRHYLDGNSLSLADCNLLPKLNIVKVVCRKYRDFEIPVALTGLTRYLTKANQQDEFRYTCPKDSEILLAYQSVAKYLNK
;
A
#
# COMPACT_ATOMS: atom_id res chain seq x y z
N MET A 1 28.78 -0.07 24.76
CA MET A 1 29.37 0.88 23.79
C MET A 1 30.76 0.36 23.43
N PRO A 2 31.21 0.40 22.17
CA PRO A 2 30.57 0.95 20.97
C PRO A 2 30.18 -0.11 19.93
N LEU A 3 29.07 0.15 19.21
CA LEU A 3 28.77 -0.47 17.93
C LEU A 3 29.72 0.13 16.89
N THR A 4 30.51 -0.70 16.22
CA THR A 4 31.15 -0.35 14.96
C THR A 4 30.08 -0.28 13.88
N ALA A 5 30.04 0.86 13.19
CA ALA A 5 29.16 1.14 12.08
C ALA A 5 29.32 0.06 10.99
N LEU A 6 28.21 -0.52 10.55
CA LEU A 6 28.13 -1.16 9.24
C LEU A 6 28.30 -0.05 8.21
N SER A 7 29.55 0.09 7.78
CA SER A 7 29.99 0.90 6.67
C SER A 7 29.11 0.63 5.45
N PHE A 8 28.59 1.72 4.89
CA PHE A 8 28.27 1.88 3.48
C PHE A 8 29.11 0.92 2.62
N CYS A 9 28.46 0.06 1.85
CA CYS A 9 29.12 -0.77 0.85
C CYS A 9 29.35 0.11 -0.40
N PRO A 10 30.59 0.56 -0.70
CA PRO A 10 30.86 1.27 -1.94
C PRO A 10 31.29 0.24 -2.98
N SER A 11 30.81 0.41 -4.22
CA SER A 11 31.24 -0.32 -5.43
C SER A 11 30.74 -1.76 -5.62
N LEU A 12 29.47 -1.91 -6.02
CA LEU A 12 29.18 -2.77 -7.17
C LEU A 12 29.29 -1.93 -8.43
N SER A 13 30.52 -1.82 -8.94
CA SER A 13 30.77 -1.38 -10.31
C SER A 13 30.53 -2.57 -11.24
N THR A 14 29.26 -2.80 -11.61
CA THR A 14 28.88 -3.77 -12.64
C THR A 14 27.75 -3.17 -13.47
N ASN A 15 28.11 -2.62 -14.64
CA ASN A 15 27.24 -2.27 -15.77
C ASN A 15 25.86 -1.66 -15.42
N LEU A 16 25.86 -0.37 -15.06
CA LEU A 16 24.67 0.40 -14.65
C LEU A 16 23.61 0.62 -15.76
N GLY A 17 23.86 0.18 -16.99
CA GLY A 17 22.99 0.46 -18.15
C GLY A 17 21.88 -0.55 -18.42
N ARG A 18 21.76 -1.63 -17.64
CA ARG A 18 20.88 -2.77 -18.00
C ARG A 18 19.55 -2.83 -17.22
N TYR A 19 19.43 -2.18 -16.07
CA TYR A 19 18.22 -2.23 -15.24
C TYR A 19 17.86 -0.87 -14.63
N PRO A 20 16.57 -0.51 -14.58
CA PRO A 20 16.13 0.76 -14.01
C PRO A 20 16.32 0.78 -12.49
N LYS A 21 16.57 1.97 -11.93
CA LYS A 21 16.52 2.19 -10.47
C LYS A 21 15.06 2.21 -10.03
N LEU A 22 14.72 1.41 -9.02
CA LEU A 22 13.36 1.31 -8.47
C LEU A 22 13.20 2.01 -7.10
N CYS A 23 14.26 2.60 -6.56
CA CYS A 23 14.19 3.31 -5.29
C CYS A 23 13.35 4.58 -5.40
N CYS A 24 12.56 4.89 -4.37
CA CYS A 24 11.81 6.13 -4.29
C CYS A 24 12.76 7.35 -4.23
N ARG A 25 12.32 8.44 -4.83
CA ARG A 25 12.92 9.77 -4.73
C ARG A 25 12.61 10.40 -3.36
N TYR A 26 11.39 10.23 -2.86
CA TYR A 26 10.95 10.84 -1.61
C TYR A 26 10.94 9.82 -0.46
N LYS A 27 11.44 10.23 0.71
CA LYS A 27 11.46 9.36 1.90
C LYS A 27 10.04 9.03 2.34
N GLU A 28 9.13 10.00 2.24
CA GLU A 28 7.72 9.91 2.58
C GLU A 28 7.03 8.80 1.78
N SER A 29 7.39 8.58 0.50
CA SER A 29 6.83 7.50 -0.32
C SER A 29 7.12 6.12 0.25
N ASN A 30 8.27 5.92 0.90
CA ASN A 30 8.63 4.64 1.51
C ASN A 30 7.79 4.33 2.76
N GLY A 31 7.30 5.35 3.46
CA GLY A 31 6.48 5.22 4.67
C GLY A 31 4.97 5.32 4.42
N ALA A 32 4.54 5.71 3.21
CA ALA A 32 3.13 5.87 2.90
C ALA A 32 2.37 4.53 3.02
N GLY A 33 1.41 4.47 3.95
CA GLY A 33 0.59 3.28 4.17
C GLY A 33 1.26 2.14 4.94
N ASP A 34 2.38 2.41 5.61
CA ASP A 34 3.13 1.41 6.40
C ASP A 34 2.30 0.73 7.50
N ASP A 35 1.39 1.47 8.14
CA ASP A 35 0.56 1.00 9.24
C ASP A 35 -0.72 0.26 8.80
N ILE A 36 -1.10 0.34 7.52
CA ILE A 36 -2.36 -0.23 6.99
C ILE A 36 -2.47 -1.71 7.30
N PHE A 37 -1.43 -2.49 6.97
CA PHE A 37 -1.49 -3.94 7.13
C PHE A 37 -1.50 -4.37 8.60
N HIS A 38 -0.88 -3.58 9.48
CA HIS A 38 -0.94 -3.81 10.92
C HIS A 38 -2.35 -3.51 11.47
N LYS A 39 -2.98 -2.40 11.07
CA LYS A 39 -4.37 -2.08 11.49
C LYS A 39 -5.39 -3.07 10.91
N PHE A 40 -5.24 -3.45 9.65
CA PHE A 40 -6.01 -4.52 9.02
C PHE A 40 -5.88 -5.82 9.80
N SER A 41 -4.66 -6.23 10.15
CA SER A 41 -4.42 -7.48 10.89
C SER A 41 -5.12 -7.49 12.25
N ALA A 42 -5.11 -6.36 12.96
CA ALA A 42 -5.83 -6.23 14.22
C ALA A 42 -7.36 -6.29 14.02
N TYR A 43 -7.88 -5.63 12.99
CA TYR A 43 -9.30 -5.61 12.65
C TYR A 43 -9.82 -7.00 12.22
N ILE A 44 -9.14 -7.66 11.29
CA ILE A 44 -9.63 -8.91 10.69
C ILE A 44 -9.55 -10.11 11.64
N LYS A 45 -8.56 -10.11 12.54
CA LYS A 45 -8.36 -11.18 13.54
C LYS A 45 -9.15 -10.94 14.83
N ASN A 46 -9.86 -9.81 14.94
CA ASN A 46 -10.64 -9.48 16.13
C ASN A 46 -11.78 -10.49 16.35
N PRO A 47 -11.86 -11.17 17.51
CA PRO A 47 -12.97 -12.04 17.85
C PRO A 47 -14.08 -11.33 18.64
N ASN A 48 -13.88 -10.07 19.08
CA ASN A 48 -14.78 -9.37 19.98
C ASN A 48 -15.64 -8.34 19.22
N PRO A 49 -16.97 -8.55 19.08
CA PRO A 49 -17.87 -7.60 18.42
C PRO A 49 -17.79 -6.18 18.99
N GLY A 50 -17.64 -6.02 20.33
CA GLY A 50 -17.59 -4.71 20.99
C GLY A 50 -16.37 -3.85 20.64
N LEU A 51 -15.31 -4.44 20.06
CA LEU A 51 -14.13 -3.70 19.59
C LEU A 51 -14.17 -3.42 18.08
N ASN A 52 -15.13 -4.00 17.34
CA ASN A 52 -15.11 -4.00 15.89
C ASN A 52 -15.11 -2.59 15.31
N ASP A 53 -16.07 -1.76 15.71
CA ASP A 53 -16.22 -0.38 15.20
C ASP A 53 -14.97 0.46 15.44
N MET A 54 -14.33 0.31 16.61
CA MET A 54 -13.11 1.03 16.93
C MET A 54 -11.96 0.58 16.01
N LEU A 55 -11.79 -0.73 15.82
CA LEU A 55 -10.72 -1.29 14.99
C LEU A 55 -10.92 -0.96 13.51
N GLU A 56 -12.16 -1.04 13.03
CA GLU A 56 -12.55 -0.65 11.68
C GLU A 56 -12.25 0.83 11.43
N LYS A 57 -12.66 1.72 12.34
CA LYS A 57 -12.35 3.16 12.25
C LYS A 57 -10.85 3.42 12.24
N LYS A 58 -10.06 2.69 13.04
CA LYS A 58 -8.59 2.82 13.03
C LYS A 58 -7.99 2.38 11.70
N PHE A 59 -8.46 1.27 11.14
CA PHE A 59 -8.03 0.78 9.84
C PHE A 59 -8.43 1.73 8.70
N LEU A 60 -9.68 2.22 8.68
CA LEU A 60 -10.15 3.19 7.70
C LEU A 60 -9.34 4.49 7.74
N ARG A 61 -8.96 4.98 8.93
CA ARG A 61 -8.08 6.15 9.06
C ARG A 61 -6.72 5.94 8.41
N SER A 62 -6.14 4.74 8.46
CA SER A 62 -4.89 4.44 7.76
C SER A 62 -5.07 4.46 6.24
N LEU A 63 -6.19 3.96 5.71
CA LEU A 63 -6.53 4.09 4.29
C LEU A 63 -6.70 5.56 3.87
N MET A 64 -7.38 6.37 4.68
CA MET A 64 -7.57 7.80 4.43
C MET A 64 -6.24 8.57 4.41
N LYS A 65 -5.28 8.22 5.29
CA LYS A 65 -3.94 8.83 5.27
C LYS A 65 -3.18 8.52 3.98
N LEU A 66 -3.26 7.28 3.49
CA LEU A 66 -2.67 6.90 2.21
C LEU A 66 -3.36 7.62 1.04
N ASP A 67 -4.69 7.71 1.06
CA ASP A 67 -5.45 8.44 0.06
C ASP A 67 -5.02 9.92 0.00
N GLN A 68 -4.95 10.57 1.17
CA GLN A 68 -4.47 11.94 1.28
C GLN A 68 -3.06 12.10 0.70
N TYR A 69 -2.15 11.16 1.00
CA TYR A 69 -0.81 11.16 0.42
C TYR A 69 -0.84 11.09 -1.12
N LEU A 70 -1.64 10.19 -1.69
CA LEU A 70 -1.81 10.01 -3.14
C LEU A 70 -2.49 11.21 -3.84
N LEU A 71 -3.17 12.06 -3.09
CA LEU A 71 -3.82 13.27 -3.59
C LEU A 71 -2.94 14.53 -3.46
N THR A 72 -1.99 14.52 -2.53
CA THR A 72 -1.03 15.63 -2.36
C THR A 72 0.05 15.58 -3.45
N PRO A 73 0.22 16.64 -4.27
CA PRO A 73 1.28 16.70 -5.27
C PRO A 73 2.68 16.55 -4.66
N LEU A 74 3.57 15.81 -5.32
CA LEU A 74 4.98 15.72 -4.95
C LEU A 74 5.74 16.98 -5.42
N PRO A 75 6.88 17.34 -4.79
CA PRO A 75 7.64 18.53 -5.17
C PRO A 75 7.98 18.64 -6.66
N HIS A 76 8.39 17.54 -7.30
CA HIS A 76 8.72 17.59 -8.73
C HIS A 76 7.50 17.76 -9.65
N GLU A 77 6.29 17.41 -9.17
CA GLU A 77 5.05 17.67 -9.90
C GLU A 77 4.75 19.18 -9.89
N LEU A 78 5.00 19.83 -8.75
CA LEU A 78 4.85 21.28 -8.59
C LEU A 78 5.91 22.08 -9.36
N ASP A 79 7.15 21.57 -9.45
CA ASP A 79 8.20 22.21 -10.26
C ASP A 79 7.84 22.23 -11.75
N GLN A 80 7.18 21.19 -12.24
CA GLN A 80 6.75 21.07 -13.64
C GLN A 80 5.46 21.85 -13.92
N ASN A 81 4.57 21.91 -12.95
CA ASN A 81 3.31 22.63 -13.04
C ASN A 81 2.94 23.20 -11.66
N PRO A 82 3.29 24.46 -11.36
CA PRO A 82 3.02 25.09 -10.07
C PRO A 82 1.53 25.20 -9.75
N ASP A 83 0.68 25.27 -10.78
CA ASP A 83 -0.78 25.29 -10.69
C ASP A 83 -1.39 23.88 -10.69
N ALA A 84 -0.59 22.82 -10.50
CA ALA A 84 -1.07 21.44 -10.40
C ALA A 84 -1.99 21.28 -9.18
N ARG A 85 -3.25 21.61 -9.37
CA ARG A 85 -4.37 21.26 -8.48
C ARG A 85 -4.76 19.79 -8.63
N GLN A 86 -4.16 19.10 -9.60
CA GLN A 86 -4.49 17.73 -9.97
C GLN A 86 -3.33 16.78 -9.69
N TYR A 87 -3.59 15.89 -8.76
CA TYR A 87 -2.89 14.62 -8.55
C TYR A 87 -2.86 13.83 -9.87
N SER A 88 -1.73 13.82 -10.56
CA SER A 88 -1.63 13.12 -11.85
C SER A 88 -0.89 11.79 -11.73
N ARG A 89 -0.03 11.68 -10.71
CA ARG A 89 0.80 10.48 -10.55
C ARG A 89 -0.01 9.22 -10.35
N HIS A 90 0.52 8.15 -10.94
CA HIS A 90 -0.10 6.84 -10.95
C HIS A 90 0.21 6.02 -9.70
N TYR A 91 1.41 6.20 -9.12
CA TYR A 91 1.96 5.40 -8.03
C TYR A 91 2.51 6.27 -6.90
N LEU A 92 3.08 5.66 -5.85
CA LEU A 92 3.43 6.38 -4.62
C LEU A 92 4.43 7.52 -4.86
N ASP A 93 5.45 7.28 -5.68
CA ASP A 93 6.59 8.19 -5.90
C ASP A 93 6.61 8.83 -7.30
N GLY A 94 5.62 8.53 -8.16
CA GLY A 94 5.55 9.07 -9.51
C GLY A 94 4.71 8.23 -10.48
N ASN A 95 5.05 8.27 -11.77
CA ASN A 95 4.34 7.55 -12.84
C ASN A 95 4.90 6.16 -13.16
N SER A 96 5.93 5.71 -12.46
CA SER A 96 6.53 4.37 -12.60
C SER A 96 6.51 3.66 -11.25
N LEU A 97 6.38 2.33 -11.28
CA LEU A 97 6.44 1.50 -10.07
C LEU A 97 7.81 1.61 -9.40
N SER A 98 7.79 1.70 -8.08
CA SER A 98 8.94 1.78 -7.18
C SER A 98 8.93 0.64 -6.17
N LEU A 99 10.00 0.51 -5.39
CA LEU A 99 10.09 -0.45 -4.29
C LEU A 99 9.00 -0.25 -3.22
N ALA A 100 8.53 0.98 -3.01
CA ALA A 100 7.43 1.24 -2.09
C ALA A 100 6.12 0.62 -2.59
N ASP A 101 5.86 0.68 -3.90
CA ASP A 101 4.67 0.08 -4.51
C ASP A 101 4.75 -1.45 -4.42
N CYS A 102 5.92 -2.04 -4.70
CA CYS A 102 6.17 -3.48 -4.54
C CYS A 102 5.92 -3.98 -3.10
N ASN A 103 6.17 -3.14 -2.08
CA ASN A 103 5.92 -3.48 -0.68
C ASN A 103 4.43 -3.32 -0.29
N LEU A 104 3.76 -2.30 -0.80
CA LEU A 104 2.41 -1.94 -0.39
C LEU A 104 1.30 -2.67 -1.17
N LEU A 105 1.45 -2.80 -2.49
CA LEU A 105 0.40 -3.36 -3.36
C LEU A 105 0.01 -4.80 -3.00
N PRO A 106 0.94 -5.74 -2.70
CA PRO A 106 0.56 -7.08 -2.27
C PRO A 106 -0.28 -7.08 -0.98
N LYS A 107 0.04 -6.18 -0.04
CA LYS A 107 -0.70 -6.02 1.23
C LYS A 107 -2.10 -5.49 0.98
N LEU A 108 -2.24 -4.48 0.13
CA LEU A 108 -3.56 -3.93 -0.25
C LEU A 108 -4.41 -4.96 -1.01
N ASN A 109 -3.81 -5.83 -1.81
CA ASN A 109 -4.53 -6.92 -2.47
C ASN A 109 -5.15 -7.88 -1.44
N ILE A 110 -4.35 -8.32 -0.46
CA ILE A 110 -4.83 -9.17 0.64
C ILE A 110 -5.96 -8.48 1.40
N VAL A 111 -5.77 -7.21 1.76
CA VAL A 111 -6.80 -6.40 2.44
C VAL A 111 -8.11 -6.41 1.67
N LYS A 112 -8.08 -6.12 0.37
CA LYS A 112 -9.27 -6.06 -0.48
C LYS A 112 -10.01 -7.41 -0.52
N VAL A 113 -9.29 -8.51 -0.75
CA VAL A 113 -9.88 -9.85 -0.87
C VAL A 113 -10.47 -10.32 0.46
N VAL A 114 -9.70 -10.19 1.54
CA VAL A 114 -10.08 -10.73 2.86
C VAL A 114 -11.19 -9.91 3.51
N CYS A 115 -11.11 -8.57 3.48
CA CYS A 115 -12.15 -7.72 4.06
C CYS A 115 -13.51 -7.92 3.36
N ARG A 116 -13.51 -8.02 2.03
CA ARG A 116 -14.74 -8.28 1.27
C ARG A 116 -15.38 -9.59 1.67
N LYS A 117 -14.59 -10.66 1.82
CA LYS A 117 -15.12 -11.97 2.22
C LYS A 117 -15.63 -11.96 3.66
N TYR A 118 -14.80 -11.60 4.64
CA TYR A 118 -15.05 -11.90 6.05
C TYR A 118 -15.70 -10.76 6.85
N ARG A 119 -15.80 -9.56 6.28
CA ARG A 119 -16.34 -8.37 6.96
C ARG A 119 -17.37 -7.59 6.14
N ASP A 120 -17.65 -8.01 4.90
CA ASP A 120 -18.48 -7.23 3.96
C ASP A 120 -18.00 -5.77 3.81
N PHE A 121 -16.69 -5.58 3.99
CA PHE A 121 -16.04 -4.27 3.89
C PHE A 121 -15.35 -4.15 2.54
N GLU A 122 -15.69 -3.10 1.80
CA GLU A 122 -14.99 -2.69 0.59
C GLU A 122 -14.29 -1.34 0.83
N ILE A 123 -13.14 -1.14 0.19
CA ILE A 123 -12.43 0.15 0.25
C ILE A 123 -13.36 1.22 -0.35
N PRO A 124 -13.70 2.29 0.39
CA PRO A 124 -14.67 3.27 -0.08
C PRO A 124 -14.20 3.96 -1.38
N VAL A 125 -15.07 4.01 -2.38
CA VAL A 125 -14.81 4.68 -3.68
C VAL A 125 -14.55 6.18 -3.54
N ALA A 126 -14.97 6.79 -2.42
CA ALA A 126 -14.68 8.18 -2.09
C ALA A 126 -13.18 8.44 -1.85
N LEU A 127 -12.40 7.40 -1.56
CA LEU A 127 -10.93 7.47 -1.51
C LEU A 127 -10.38 7.44 -2.94
N THR A 128 -10.50 8.57 -3.63
CA THR A 128 -10.24 8.70 -5.08
C THR A 128 -8.76 8.50 -5.44
N GLY A 129 -7.83 8.90 -4.57
CA GLY A 129 -6.40 8.68 -4.71
C GLY A 129 -6.07 7.20 -4.69
N LEU A 130 -6.56 6.50 -3.67
CA LEU A 130 -6.39 5.06 -3.50
C LEU A 130 -7.08 4.25 -4.61
N THR A 131 -8.29 4.66 -5.01
CA THR A 131 -9.03 4.03 -6.11
C THR A 131 -8.25 4.14 -7.42
N ARG A 132 -7.71 5.32 -7.74
CA ARG A 132 -6.85 5.52 -8.91
C ARG A 132 -5.59 4.66 -8.83
N TYR A 133 -4.91 4.66 -7.69
CA TYR A 133 -3.69 3.88 -7.48
C TYR A 133 -3.90 2.38 -7.72
N LEU A 134 -4.95 1.80 -7.10
CA LEU A 134 -5.28 0.39 -7.30
C LEU A 134 -5.70 0.11 -8.75
N THR A 135 -6.43 1.02 -9.40
CA THR A 135 -6.82 0.86 -10.81
C THR A 135 -5.59 0.82 -11.71
N LYS A 136 -4.64 1.74 -11.52
CA LYS A 136 -3.38 1.78 -12.28
C LYS A 136 -2.54 0.54 -12.02
N ALA A 137 -2.41 0.09 -10.76
CA ALA A 137 -1.70 -1.14 -10.44
C ALA A 137 -2.29 -2.37 -11.11
N ASN A 138 -3.63 -2.50 -11.15
CA ASN A 138 -4.30 -3.63 -11.83
C ASN A 138 -4.14 -3.64 -13.36
N GLN A 139 -3.69 -2.52 -13.95
CA GLN A 139 -3.33 -2.43 -15.37
C GLN A 139 -1.88 -2.82 -15.64
N GLN A 140 -1.05 -3.05 -14.60
CA GLN A 140 0.34 -3.48 -14.73
C GLN A 140 0.44 -5.00 -14.62
N ASP A 141 1.13 -5.61 -15.59
CA ASP A 141 1.35 -7.05 -15.64
C ASP A 141 2.24 -7.53 -14.47
N GLU A 142 3.20 -6.70 -14.05
CA GLU A 142 4.09 -6.95 -12.91
C GLU A 142 3.32 -7.17 -11.61
N PHE A 143 2.20 -6.46 -11.42
CA PHE A 143 1.32 -6.67 -10.28
C PHE A 143 0.32 -7.80 -10.54
N ARG A 144 -0.38 -7.75 -11.67
CA ARG A 144 -1.48 -8.68 -11.97
C ARG A 144 -1.03 -10.14 -12.03
N TYR A 145 0.13 -10.43 -12.63
CA TYR A 145 0.64 -11.79 -12.76
C TYR A 145 1.37 -12.31 -11.52
N THR A 146 1.64 -11.45 -10.54
CA THR A 146 2.24 -11.85 -9.25
C THR A 146 1.23 -11.99 -8.14
N CYS A 147 -0.01 -11.50 -8.33
CA CYS A 147 -1.11 -11.73 -7.42
C CYS A 147 -1.47 -13.23 -7.37
N PRO A 148 -1.52 -13.86 -6.17
CA PRO A 148 -2.11 -15.18 -6.04
C PRO A 148 -3.61 -15.13 -6.32
N LYS A 149 -4.19 -16.29 -6.65
CA LYS A 149 -5.65 -16.42 -6.77
C LYS A 149 -6.33 -16.06 -5.45
N ASP A 150 -7.49 -15.41 -5.52
CA ASP A 150 -8.27 -15.03 -4.33
C ASP A 150 -8.53 -16.22 -3.40
N SER A 151 -8.76 -17.42 -3.94
CA SER A 151 -8.96 -18.65 -3.15
C SER A 151 -7.79 -18.97 -2.23
N GLU A 152 -6.56 -18.74 -2.66
CA GLU A 152 -5.35 -18.98 -1.86
C GLU A 152 -5.23 -17.96 -0.72
N ILE A 153 -5.53 -16.69 -1.00
CA ILE A 153 -5.55 -15.64 0.01
C ILE A 153 -6.60 -15.96 1.07
N LEU A 154 -7.82 -16.33 0.66
CA LEU A 154 -8.90 -16.66 1.58
C LEU A 154 -8.58 -17.90 2.41
N LEU A 155 -8.02 -18.94 1.80
CA LEU A 155 -7.57 -20.14 2.50
C LEU A 155 -6.55 -19.81 3.60
N ALA A 156 -5.56 -18.96 3.30
CA ALA A 156 -4.54 -18.54 4.26
C ALA A 156 -5.11 -17.77 5.47
N TYR A 157 -6.27 -17.10 5.31
CA TYR A 157 -6.92 -16.34 6.37
C TYR A 157 -8.07 -17.08 7.07
N GLN A 158 -8.48 -18.24 6.56
CA GLN A 158 -9.67 -18.96 7.03
C GLN A 158 -9.66 -19.26 8.54
N SER A 159 -8.51 -19.62 9.11
CA SER A 159 -8.39 -19.97 10.54
C SER A 159 -8.38 -18.76 11.47
N VAL A 160 -8.03 -17.57 10.96
CA VAL A 160 -7.83 -16.35 11.78
C VAL A 160 -8.90 -15.30 11.55
N ALA A 161 -9.56 -15.30 10.38
CA ALA A 161 -10.63 -14.38 10.03
C ALA A 161 -11.99 -15.00 10.39
N LYS A 162 -12.40 -14.87 11.65
CA LYS A 162 -13.71 -15.34 12.12
C LYS A 162 -14.78 -14.31 11.79
N TYR A 163 -15.92 -14.73 11.24
CA TYR A 163 -17.10 -13.86 11.16
C TYR A 163 -17.53 -13.46 12.58
N LEU A 164 -17.84 -12.18 12.75
CA LEU A 164 -18.47 -11.72 13.97
C LEU A 164 -19.98 -11.98 13.81
N ASN A 165 -20.51 -12.90 14.61
CA ASN A 165 -21.95 -13.06 14.70
C ASN A 165 -22.52 -11.79 15.34
N LYS A 166 -23.60 -11.26 14.76
CA LYS A 166 -24.33 -10.11 15.30
C LYS A 166 -24.89 -10.43 16.68
#